data_AF-A0A420M6S9-F1
#
_entry.id   AF-A0A420M6S9-F1
#
_cell.length_a   1.000
_cell.length_b   1.000
_cell.length_c   1.000
_cell.angle_alpha   90.00
_cell.angle_beta   90.00
_cell.angle_gamma   90.00
#
_symmetry.space_group_name_H-M   'P 1'
#
loop_
_entity.id
_entity.type
_entity.pdbx_description
1 polymer ?
#
loop_
_entity_poly.entity_id
_entity_poly.type
_entity_poly.pdbx_seq_one_letter_code
_entity_poly.pdbx_strand_id
1 'polypeptide(L)'
;MPAFAKGKDHTEGMEEWKEFYHLWQEIAYSKSEETYNKRLLEFKERYETNHLIEVGYIITIWLNPHKEKFIRAWTDRWLHFEQYVTSRCEGIHHLVKSEMNSSQADLFEAWRVINRVILNQLSELQANQARQQATTPNIQESGALFDNVRGWVSHEAILKVESQRKRLLHAVPACTGVFSRTTGLPCAHTILPIYKKGECLQISHFHSHWRYQRVGSPQLIIQPRRQFDRLVILPSAPPTSTQREPSLFEHVEKQAQQRKPPKCSACGNEGHTRVSKACPLRYNELRLPPTTAPAPAPTFKPPPRAPSLGPPVPFPTVTATMTTTTTTQTAIYIATTPLTFSSPPLQAREPSPPQYDTPEAIYNRYKASREAWRATLPPRAKKDDKAYRKSKGLPAKYSKSSVKYALDWKRMNRQCDLGIGKGKRDWAQEEIYAYLDFEEAEEEHAALEEQIRLEEGPYQGRNGIQDCINAAVRTGQARQVYFDNWNPYHKI
;
A
#
# COMPACT_ATOMS: atom_id res chain seq x y z
N MET A 1 -0.68 17.21 -25.34
CA MET A 1 -2.09 17.64 -25.36
C MET A 1 -2.29 18.66 -26.48
N PRO A 2 -2.44 18.19 -27.74
CA PRO A 2 -3.51 18.74 -28.60
C PRO A 2 -4.09 17.74 -29.64
N ALA A 3 -3.99 16.42 -29.44
CA ALA A 3 -4.48 15.44 -30.44
C ALA A 3 -5.98 15.15 -30.34
N PHE A 4 -6.51 15.09 -29.11
CA PHE A 4 -7.90 14.74 -28.83
C PHE A 4 -8.75 15.92 -28.34
N ALA A 5 -8.16 17.10 -28.09
CA ALA A 5 -8.89 18.24 -27.53
C ALA A 5 -8.63 19.51 -28.34
N LYS A 6 -9.61 19.91 -29.16
CA LYS A 6 -9.70 21.28 -29.68
C LYS A 6 -10.38 22.14 -28.62
N GLY A 7 -9.61 22.88 -27.82
CA GLY A 7 -10.18 23.89 -26.90
C GLY A 7 -10.85 23.35 -25.64
N LYS A 8 -11.16 24.27 -24.71
CA LYS A 8 -11.53 23.99 -23.31
C LYS A 8 -12.96 23.43 -23.13
N ASP A 9 -13.80 23.50 -24.16
CA ASP A 9 -15.24 23.17 -24.11
C ASP A 9 -15.66 22.04 -25.09
N HIS A 10 -14.73 21.20 -25.56
CA HIS A 10 -15.06 20.06 -26.42
C HIS A 10 -15.25 18.78 -25.60
N THR A 11 -16.50 18.49 -25.22
CA THR A 11 -16.90 17.25 -24.53
C THR A 11 -16.63 15.99 -25.37
N GLU A 12 -16.83 16.07 -26.68
CA GLU A 12 -16.57 14.97 -27.62
C GLU A 12 -15.10 14.51 -27.60
N GLY A 13 -14.16 15.46 -27.61
CA GLY A 13 -12.73 15.15 -27.55
C GLY A 13 -12.28 14.51 -26.23
N MET A 14 -12.96 14.84 -25.13
CA MET A 14 -12.74 14.15 -23.85
C MET A 14 -13.25 12.72 -23.86
N GLU A 15 -14.37 12.44 -24.52
CA GLU A 15 -14.89 11.08 -24.67
C GLU A 15 -14.02 10.24 -25.62
N GLU A 16 -13.57 10.81 -26.75
CA GLU A 16 -12.61 10.16 -27.65
C GLU A 16 -11.30 9.81 -26.94
N TRP A 17 -10.79 10.73 -26.11
CA TRP A 17 -9.61 10.45 -25.29
C TRP A 17 -9.86 9.34 -24.26
N LYS A 18 -11.02 9.35 -23.58
CA LYS A 18 -11.37 8.29 -22.62
C LYS A 18 -11.43 6.93 -23.30
N GLU A 19 -12.03 6.85 -24.48
CA GLU A 19 -12.10 5.61 -25.25
C GLU A 19 -10.71 5.14 -25.69
N PHE A 20 -9.90 6.05 -26.25
CA PHE A 20 -8.52 5.75 -26.64
C PHE A 20 -7.70 5.24 -25.45
N TYR A 21 -7.80 5.91 -24.31
CA TYR A 21 -7.10 5.54 -23.09
C TYR A 21 -7.59 4.20 -22.54
N HIS A 22 -8.89 3.94 -22.57
CA HIS A 22 -9.46 2.66 -22.16
C HIS A 22 -8.95 1.50 -23.04
N LEU A 23 -8.95 1.65 -24.36
CA LEU A 23 -8.43 0.63 -25.28
C LEU A 23 -6.92 0.41 -25.09
N TRP A 24 -6.17 1.47 -24.86
CA TRP A 24 -4.76 1.38 -24.46
C TRP A 24 -4.57 0.58 -23.15
N GLN A 25 -5.38 0.87 -22.12
CA GLN A 25 -5.34 0.13 -20.87
C GLN A 25 -5.68 -1.36 -21.09
N GLU A 26 -6.66 -1.67 -21.92
CA GLU A 26 -7.00 -3.06 -22.28
C GLU A 26 -5.81 -3.79 -22.92
N ILE A 27 -5.00 -3.14 -23.75
CA ILE A 27 -3.76 -3.74 -24.26
C ILE A 27 -2.83 -4.11 -23.10
N ALA A 28 -2.58 -3.19 -22.17
CA ALA A 28 -1.71 -3.43 -21.02
C ALA A 28 -2.22 -4.56 -20.09
N TYR A 29 -3.54 -4.69 -19.94
CA TYR A 29 -4.19 -5.72 -19.12
C TYR A 29 -4.42 -7.06 -19.83
N SER A 30 -3.88 -7.25 -21.03
CA SER A 30 -3.99 -8.50 -21.79
C SER A 30 -3.36 -9.67 -21.04
N LYS A 31 -4.13 -10.75 -20.82
CA LYS A 31 -3.69 -11.92 -20.03
C LYS A 31 -2.84 -12.95 -20.79
N SER A 32 -2.88 -12.91 -22.12
CA SER A 32 -2.13 -13.82 -23.00
C SER A 32 -1.55 -13.06 -24.18
N GLU A 33 -0.51 -13.62 -24.80
CA GLU A 33 0.13 -13.01 -25.97
C GLU A 33 -0.85 -12.94 -27.16
N GLU A 34 -1.74 -13.92 -27.33
CA GLU A 34 -2.76 -13.88 -28.38
C GLU A 34 -3.77 -12.75 -28.16
N THR A 35 -4.22 -12.57 -26.91
CA THR A 35 -5.15 -11.50 -26.55
C THR A 35 -4.51 -10.14 -26.75
N TYR A 36 -3.24 -9.99 -26.38
CA TYR A 36 -2.46 -8.78 -26.62
C TYR A 36 -2.37 -8.46 -28.12
N ASN A 37 -1.97 -9.44 -28.94
CA ASN A 37 -1.81 -9.25 -30.38
C ASN A 37 -3.14 -8.85 -31.04
N LYS A 38 -4.25 -9.48 -30.64
CA LYS A 38 -5.61 -9.12 -31.09
C LYS A 38 -5.97 -7.68 -30.72
N ARG A 39 -5.82 -7.30 -29.45
CA ARG A 39 -6.16 -5.95 -28.97
C ARG A 39 -5.28 -4.87 -29.60
N LEU A 40 -3.99 -5.17 -29.81
CA LEU A 40 -3.08 -4.26 -30.48
C LEU A 40 -3.47 -4.06 -31.95
N LEU A 41 -3.91 -5.12 -32.64
CA LEU A 41 -4.41 -5.01 -34.01
C LEU A 41 -5.68 -4.14 -34.07
N GLU A 42 -6.67 -4.42 -33.22
CA GLU A 42 -7.90 -3.62 -33.13
C GLU A 42 -7.62 -2.14 -32.83
N PHE A 43 -6.66 -1.86 -31.93
CA PHE A 43 -6.24 -0.50 -31.60
C PHE A 43 -5.57 0.21 -32.78
N LYS A 44 -4.74 -0.51 -33.54
CA LYS A 44 -4.10 0.00 -34.76
C LYS A 44 -5.14 0.33 -35.83
N GLU A 45 -6.01 -0.61 -36.15
CA GLU A 45 -7.06 -0.43 -37.16
C GLU A 45 -7.96 0.76 -36.85
N ARG A 46 -8.25 1.01 -35.56
CA ARG A 46 -9.10 2.13 -35.14
C ARG A 46 -8.40 3.48 -35.20
N TYR A 47 -7.12 3.56 -34.84
CA TYR A 47 -6.46 4.84 -34.57
C TYR A 47 -5.29 5.18 -35.50
N GLU A 48 -4.76 4.25 -36.31
CA GLU A 48 -3.63 4.54 -37.21
C GLU A 48 -3.96 5.64 -38.23
N THR A 49 -5.21 5.75 -38.68
CA THR A 49 -5.62 6.76 -39.68
C THR A 49 -5.67 8.17 -39.11
N ASN A 50 -6.25 8.34 -37.91
CA ASN A 50 -6.54 9.67 -37.33
C ASN A 50 -5.55 10.10 -36.25
N HIS A 51 -4.83 9.15 -35.63
CA HIS A 51 -3.91 9.37 -34.50
C HIS A 51 -2.58 8.64 -34.70
N LEU A 52 -2.04 8.71 -35.93
CA LEU A 52 -0.81 8.02 -36.33
C LEU A 52 0.38 8.36 -35.41
N ILE A 53 0.49 9.62 -34.98
CA ILE A 53 1.61 10.08 -34.15
C ILE A 53 1.54 9.44 -32.76
N GLU A 54 0.35 9.39 -32.16
CA GLU A 54 0.10 8.83 -30.84
C GLU A 54 0.30 7.30 -30.84
N VAL A 55 -0.28 6.62 -31.84
CA VAL A 55 -0.11 5.17 -32.02
C VAL A 55 1.35 4.84 -32.30
N GLY A 56 2.00 5.59 -33.18
CA GLY A 56 3.43 5.44 -33.48
C GLY A 56 4.30 5.63 -32.25
N TYR A 57 4.01 6.62 -31.41
CA TYR A 57 4.70 6.85 -30.14
C TYR A 57 4.53 5.67 -29.18
N ILE A 58 3.29 5.21 -28.94
CA ILE A 58 3.01 4.08 -28.04
C ILE A 58 3.78 2.83 -28.50
N ILE A 59 3.73 2.50 -29.79
CA ILE A 59 4.38 1.29 -30.31
C ILE A 59 5.90 1.41 -30.22
N THR A 60 6.46 2.50 -30.73
CA THR A 60 7.92 2.61 -30.89
C THR A 60 8.65 2.89 -29.60
N ILE A 61 8.03 3.63 -28.67
CA ILE A 61 8.66 4.07 -27.42
C ILE A 61 8.32 3.13 -26.25
N TRP A 62 7.11 2.58 -26.21
CA TRP A 62 6.66 1.78 -25.06
C TRP A 62 6.54 0.29 -25.36
N LEU A 63 5.78 -0.09 -26.39
CA LEU A 63 5.50 -1.51 -26.63
C LEU A 63 6.71 -2.27 -27.15
N ASN A 64 7.38 -1.78 -28.19
CA ASN A 64 8.52 -2.47 -28.80
C ASN A 64 9.67 -2.72 -27.80
N PRO A 65 10.13 -1.72 -27.02
CA PRO A 65 11.24 -1.93 -26.10
C PRO A 65 10.83 -2.45 -24.71
N HIS A 66 9.59 -2.24 -24.27
CA HIS A 66 9.26 -2.39 -22.83
C HIS A 66 7.99 -3.20 -22.54
N LYS A 67 7.30 -3.78 -23.53
CA LYS A 67 6.06 -4.56 -23.28
C LYS A 67 6.22 -5.62 -22.19
N GLU A 68 7.39 -6.26 -22.11
CA GLU A 68 7.68 -7.33 -21.15
C GLU A 68 7.75 -6.82 -19.69
N LYS A 69 7.96 -5.50 -19.50
CA LYS A 69 8.09 -4.87 -18.18
C LYS A 69 6.75 -4.50 -17.55
N PHE A 70 5.67 -4.32 -18.33
CA PHE A 70 4.40 -3.80 -17.77
C PHE A 70 3.12 -4.45 -18.32
N ILE A 71 3.18 -5.24 -19.40
CA ILE A 71 1.99 -5.91 -19.94
C ILE A 71 1.79 -7.26 -19.26
N ARG A 72 0.57 -7.51 -18.80
CA ARG A 72 0.22 -8.69 -17.99
C ARG A 72 0.55 -10.03 -18.63
N ALA A 73 0.47 -10.16 -19.95
CA ALA A 73 0.83 -11.38 -20.67
C ALA A 73 2.28 -11.83 -20.39
N TRP A 74 3.17 -10.88 -20.09
CA TRP A 74 4.56 -11.15 -19.73
C TRP A 74 4.81 -10.98 -18.23
N THR A 75 4.23 -9.97 -17.58
CA THR A 75 4.50 -9.68 -16.17
C THR A 75 3.84 -10.67 -15.21
N ASP A 76 2.70 -11.28 -15.56
CA ASP A 76 2.02 -12.29 -14.74
C ASP A 76 2.81 -13.62 -14.60
N ARG A 77 4.03 -13.68 -15.18
CA ARG A 77 5.03 -14.75 -14.97
C ARG A 77 5.84 -14.55 -13.69
N TRP A 78 5.84 -13.34 -13.14
CA TRP A 78 6.66 -12.94 -12.00
C TRP A 78 5.80 -12.61 -10.78
N LEU A 79 6.43 -12.64 -9.62
CA LEU A 79 5.81 -12.24 -8.36
C LEU A 79 5.90 -10.72 -8.21
N HIS A 80 4.77 -10.03 -8.27
CA HIS A 80 4.72 -8.56 -8.23
C HIS A 80 3.59 -8.01 -7.34
N PHE A 81 2.91 -8.85 -6.55
CA PHE A 81 1.92 -8.49 -5.52
C PHE A 81 0.82 -7.52 -5.98
N GLU A 82 0.38 -7.64 -7.23
CA GLU A 82 -0.61 -6.75 -7.87
C GLU A 82 -0.21 -5.26 -7.91
N GLN A 83 1.08 -4.99 -7.91
CA GLN A 83 1.63 -3.63 -8.06
C GLN A 83 1.61 -3.19 -9.53
N TYR A 84 0.41 -2.95 -10.08
CA TYR A 84 0.22 -2.54 -11.48
C TYR A 84 0.08 -1.02 -11.67
N VAL A 85 -0.19 -0.28 -10.59
CA VAL A 85 -0.59 1.12 -10.65
C VAL A 85 0.31 2.01 -9.80
N THR A 86 0.51 3.24 -10.26
CA THR A 86 1.32 4.29 -9.62
C THR A 86 0.61 5.01 -8.49
N SER A 87 -0.67 4.70 -8.22
CA SER A 87 -1.52 5.42 -7.27
C SER A 87 -0.94 5.50 -5.85
N ARG A 88 -0.21 4.47 -5.40
CA ARG A 88 0.47 4.49 -4.10
C ARG A 88 1.59 5.54 -4.07
N CYS A 89 2.41 5.59 -5.12
CA CYS A 89 3.48 6.58 -5.25
C CYS A 89 2.90 7.99 -5.39
N GLU A 90 1.84 8.16 -6.18
CA GLU A 90 1.13 9.43 -6.35
C GLU A 90 0.53 9.92 -5.03
N GLY A 91 -0.05 9.03 -4.22
CA GLY A 91 -0.60 9.34 -2.91
C GLY A 91 0.45 9.90 -1.94
N ILE A 92 1.60 9.22 -1.81
CA ILE A 92 2.71 9.72 -0.97
C ILE A 92 3.24 11.05 -1.52
N HIS A 93 3.41 11.16 -2.83
CA HIS A 93 3.92 12.38 -3.45
C HIS A 93 2.97 13.57 -3.23
N HIS A 94 1.65 13.33 -3.33
CA HIS A 94 0.63 14.30 -3.00
C HIS A 94 0.71 14.71 -1.52
N LEU A 95 0.81 13.75 -0.61
CA LEU A 95 0.94 14.00 0.84
C LEU A 95 2.15 14.88 1.17
N VAL A 96 3.31 14.57 0.60
CA VAL A 96 4.53 15.39 0.80
C VAL A 96 4.33 16.80 0.27
N LYS A 97 3.75 16.94 -0.93
CA LYS A 97 3.49 18.25 -1.54
C LYS A 97 2.49 19.09 -0.74
N SER A 98 1.40 18.48 -0.27
CA SER A 98 0.40 19.18 0.54
C SER A 98 0.99 19.70 1.85
N GLU A 99 1.90 18.93 2.46
CA GLU A 99 2.57 19.30 3.71
C GLU A 99 3.66 20.35 3.52
N MET A 100 4.28 20.43 2.34
CA MET A 100 5.33 21.39 2.03
C MET A 100 4.79 22.81 1.84
N ASN A 101 3.54 22.94 1.41
CA ASN A 101 2.74 24.18 1.34
C ASN A 101 3.38 25.38 0.61
N SER A 102 4.54 25.21 -0.04
CA SER A 102 5.24 26.23 -0.83
C SER A 102 6.16 25.57 -1.84
N SER A 103 6.21 26.12 -3.06
CA SER A 103 7.19 25.75 -4.09
C SER A 103 8.55 26.43 -3.90
N GLN A 104 8.67 27.32 -2.91
CA GLN A 104 9.88 28.09 -2.60
C GLN A 104 10.53 27.66 -1.28
N ALA A 105 10.16 26.50 -0.73
CA ALA A 105 10.82 25.98 0.46
C ALA A 105 12.31 25.73 0.17
N ASP A 106 13.18 26.19 1.07
CA ASP A 106 14.60 25.84 0.99
C ASP A 106 14.81 24.35 1.27
N LEU A 107 16.01 23.86 0.97
CA LEU A 107 16.33 22.42 1.10
C LEU A 107 16.19 21.92 2.55
N PHE A 108 16.46 22.77 3.54
CA PHE A 108 16.39 22.37 4.94
C PHE A 108 14.93 22.23 5.39
N GLU A 109 14.08 23.19 5.04
CA GLU A 109 12.64 23.13 5.32
C GLU A 109 11.96 21.99 4.56
N ALA A 110 12.32 21.77 3.30
CA ALA A 110 11.84 20.60 2.54
C ALA A 110 12.21 19.29 3.24
N TRP A 111 13.45 19.16 3.72
CA TRP A 111 13.89 17.98 4.47
C TRP A 111 13.10 17.81 5.78
N ARG A 112 12.88 18.88 6.55
CA ARG A 112 12.11 18.82 7.80
C ARG A 112 10.68 18.34 7.57
N VAL A 113 10.02 18.85 6.53
CA VAL A 113 8.67 18.41 6.13
C VAL A 113 8.67 16.94 5.75
N ILE A 114 9.58 16.51 4.86
CA ILE A 114 9.68 15.11 4.43
C ILE A 114 9.91 14.18 5.63
N ASN A 115 10.82 14.55 6.52
CA ASN A 115 11.11 13.77 7.72
C ASN A 115 9.87 13.63 8.62
N ARG A 116 9.13 14.72 8.86
CA ARG A 116 7.87 14.70 9.62
C ARG A 116 6.82 13.78 8.97
N VAL A 117 6.63 13.91 7.66
CA VAL A 117 5.67 13.08 6.90
C VAL A 117 6.01 11.60 7.02
N ILE A 118 7.28 11.23 6.86
CA ILE A 118 7.74 9.85 6.97
C ILE A 118 7.51 9.31 8.39
N LEU A 119 7.84 10.08 9.43
CA LEU A 119 7.64 9.66 10.82
C LEU A 119 6.15 9.47 11.14
N ASN A 120 5.29 10.37 10.67
CA ASN A 120 3.84 10.24 10.85
C ASN A 120 3.29 9.00 10.13
N GLN A 121 3.70 8.78 8.88
CA GLN A 121 3.30 7.59 8.11
C GLN A 121 3.78 6.30 8.78
N LEU A 122 5.00 6.27 9.31
CA LEU A 122 5.52 5.12 10.04
C LEU A 122 4.67 4.83 11.29
N SER A 123 4.35 5.86 12.08
CA SER A 123 3.49 5.71 13.26
C SER A 123 2.09 5.20 12.89
N GLU A 124 1.50 5.72 11.81
CA GLU A 124 0.19 5.29 11.33
C GLU A 124 0.22 3.83 10.85
N LEU A 125 1.25 3.43 10.10
CA LEU A 125 1.43 2.06 9.65
C LEU A 125 1.61 1.09 10.82
N GLN A 126 2.38 1.46 11.85
CA GLN A 126 2.55 0.66 13.06
C GLN A 126 1.24 0.50 13.83
N ALA A 127 0.47 1.58 14.01
CA ALA A 127 -0.83 1.52 14.66
C ALA A 127 -1.83 0.67 13.85
N ASN A 128 -1.83 0.82 12.52
CA ASN A 128 -2.67 0.04 11.61
C ASN A 128 -2.30 -1.45 11.67
N GLN A 129 -1.02 -1.77 11.69
CA GLN A 129 -0.51 -3.13 11.83
C GLN A 129 -0.94 -3.73 13.18
N ALA A 130 -0.73 -3.03 14.29
CA ALA A 130 -1.14 -3.49 15.62
C ALA A 130 -2.65 -3.74 15.70
N ARG A 131 -3.46 -2.85 15.10
CA ARG A 131 -4.92 -3.03 15.02
C ARG A 131 -5.29 -4.25 14.19
N GLN A 132 -4.72 -4.44 13.00
CA GLN A 132 -4.99 -5.62 12.16
C GLN A 132 -4.57 -6.91 12.88
N GLN A 133 -3.45 -6.86 13.59
CA GLN A 133 -2.93 -7.95 14.39
C GLN A 133 -3.84 -8.37 15.56
N ALA A 134 -4.59 -7.43 16.15
CA ALA A 134 -5.52 -7.67 17.26
C ALA A 134 -6.96 -7.97 16.81
N THR A 135 -7.31 -7.58 15.58
CA THR A 135 -8.67 -7.68 15.05
C THR A 135 -8.75 -8.71 13.94
N THR A 136 -9.95 -8.90 13.39
CA THR A 136 -10.17 -9.87 12.32
C THR A 136 -11.03 -9.26 11.25
N PRO A 137 -10.65 -9.42 9.99
CA PRO A 137 -11.42 -8.89 8.90
C PRO A 137 -12.79 -9.59 8.85
N ASN A 138 -13.74 -9.03 8.12
CA ASN A 138 -15.08 -9.57 8.05
C ASN A 138 -15.13 -10.86 7.21
N ILE A 139 -14.86 -12.01 7.86
CA ILE A 139 -14.80 -13.36 7.27
C ILE A 139 -15.64 -14.37 8.05
N GLN A 140 -16.78 -13.95 8.60
CA GLN A 140 -17.51 -14.70 9.63
C GLN A 140 -17.86 -16.15 9.26
N GLU A 141 -18.11 -16.44 7.97
CA GLU A 141 -18.44 -17.79 7.48
C GLU A 141 -17.23 -18.73 7.31
N SER A 142 -16.02 -18.17 7.19
CA SER A 142 -14.80 -18.92 6.87
C SER A 142 -13.72 -18.80 7.93
N GLY A 143 -14.04 -18.27 9.11
CA GLY A 143 -13.08 -18.04 10.19
C GLY A 143 -12.20 -19.26 10.50
N ALA A 144 -12.80 -20.47 10.53
CA ALA A 144 -12.07 -21.72 10.78
C ALA A 144 -10.94 -22.00 9.77
N LEU A 145 -11.09 -21.58 8.51
CA LEU A 145 -10.05 -21.75 7.49
C LEU A 145 -8.79 -20.91 7.81
N PHE A 146 -8.95 -19.79 8.54
CA PHE A 146 -7.90 -18.82 8.80
C PHE A 146 -7.38 -18.82 10.23
N ASP A 147 -7.88 -19.69 11.10
CA ASP A 147 -7.57 -19.67 12.54
C ASP A 147 -6.04 -19.70 12.81
N ASN A 148 -5.29 -20.51 12.06
CA ASN A 148 -3.84 -20.62 12.21
C ASN A 148 -3.04 -19.43 11.67
N VAL A 149 -3.62 -18.58 10.82
CA VAL A 149 -2.90 -17.45 10.20
C VAL A 149 -3.40 -16.10 10.69
N ARG A 150 -4.48 -16.10 11.48
CA ARG A 150 -5.07 -14.91 12.09
C ARG A 150 -4.05 -14.18 12.94
N GLY A 151 -3.88 -12.88 12.67
CA GLY A 151 -2.90 -12.04 13.36
C GLY A 151 -1.44 -12.25 12.94
N TRP A 152 -1.14 -13.25 12.11
CA TRP A 152 0.20 -13.51 11.54
C TRP A 152 0.32 -13.03 10.09
N VAL A 153 -0.81 -12.93 9.39
CA VAL A 153 -0.91 -12.48 8.02
C VAL A 153 -1.77 -11.21 7.96
N SER A 154 -1.48 -10.33 7.01
CA SER A 154 -2.23 -9.08 6.83
C SER A 154 -3.70 -9.31 6.51
N HIS A 155 -4.56 -8.36 6.90
CA HIS A 155 -5.99 -8.44 6.59
C HIS A 155 -6.23 -8.49 5.08
N GLU A 156 -5.43 -7.76 4.31
CA GLU A 156 -5.52 -7.72 2.85
C GLU A 156 -5.30 -9.11 2.23
N ALA A 157 -4.28 -9.85 2.68
CA ALA A 157 -4.04 -11.21 2.21
C ALA A 157 -5.21 -12.15 2.58
N ILE A 158 -5.74 -12.03 3.79
CA ILE A 158 -6.91 -12.82 4.24
C ILE A 158 -8.11 -12.53 3.34
N LEU A 159 -8.42 -11.27 3.05
CA LEU A 159 -9.54 -10.87 2.20
C LEU A 159 -9.39 -11.34 0.74
N LYS A 160 -8.16 -11.32 0.21
CA LYS A 160 -7.87 -11.84 -1.14
C LYS A 160 -8.05 -13.36 -1.22
N VAL A 161 -7.56 -14.09 -0.23
CA VAL A 161 -7.75 -15.55 -0.14
C VAL A 161 -9.22 -15.89 0.08
N GLU A 162 -9.94 -15.12 0.89
CA GLU A 162 -11.39 -15.27 1.06
C GLU A 162 -12.15 -15.04 -0.26
N SER A 163 -11.70 -14.07 -1.07
CA SER A 163 -12.26 -13.85 -2.41
C SER A 163 -12.03 -15.07 -3.31
N GLN A 164 -10.88 -15.74 -3.21
CA GLN A 164 -10.64 -17.01 -3.92
C GLN A 164 -11.50 -18.16 -3.37
N ARG A 165 -11.72 -18.24 -2.05
CA ARG A 165 -12.63 -19.20 -1.44
C ARG A 165 -14.05 -19.00 -1.95
N LYS A 166 -14.55 -17.77 -2.02
CA LYS A 166 -15.88 -17.46 -2.56
C LYS A 166 -16.06 -17.92 -4.01
N ARG A 167 -15.00 -17.99 -4.81
CA ARG A 167 -15.08 -18.57 -6.17
C ARG A 167 -15.44 -20.06 -6.17
N LEU A 168 -15.16 -20.78 -5.07
CA LEU A 168 -15.53 -22.20 -4.91
C LEU A 168 -17.05 -22.40 -4.78
N LEU A 169 -17.84 -21.33 -4.59
CA LEU A 169 -19.29 -21.38 -4.63
C LEU A 169 -19.82 -21.68 -6.05
N HIS A 170 -18.97 -21.53 -7.06
CA HIS A 170 -19.29 -21.78 -8.47
C HIS A 170 -18.30 -22.78 -9.08
N ALA A 171 -18.61 -23.27 -10.28
CA ALA A 171 -17.68 -24.10 -11.05
C ALA A 171 -16.41 -23.29 -11.38
N VAL A 172 -15.26 -23.74 -10.86
CA VAL A 172 -13.98 -23.07 -11.10
C VAL A 172 -13.32 -23.68 -12.35
N PRO A 173 -12.87 -22.86 -13.31
CA PRO A 173 -12.15 -23.35 -14.49
C PRO A 173 -10.80 -23.99 -14.09
N ALA A 174 -10.11 -24.60 -15.06
CA ALA A 174 -8.76 -25.12 -14.85
C ALA A 174 -7.82 -24.05 -14.24
N CYS A 175 -6.93 -24.49 -13.36
CA CYS A 175 -6.00 -23.58 -12.69
C CYS A 175 -4.95 -23.07 -13.68
N THR A 176 -4.84 -21.76 -13.83
CA THR A 176 -3.76 -21.14 -14.61
C THR A 176 -2.49 -20.91 -13.78
N GLY A 177 -2.56 -21.06 -12.45
CA GLY A 177 -1.47 -20.76 -11.51
C GLY A 177 -1.12 -19.27 -11.38
N VAL A 178 -1.68 -18.40 -12.23
CA VAL A 178 -1.36 -16.96 -12.30
C VAL A 178 -1.54 -16.29 -10.96
N PHE A 179 -2.69 -16.48 -10.30
CA PHE A 179 -2.97 -15.82 -9.02
C PHE A 179 -1.91 -16.11 -7.97
N SER A 180 -1.56 -17.39 -7.77
CA SER A 180 -0.55 -17.76 -6.78
C SER A 180 0.84 -17.29 -7.16
N ARG A 181 1.18 -17.28 -8.45
CA ARG A 181 2.47 -16.80 -8.94
C ARG A 181 2.64 -15.30 -8.79
N THR A 182 1.60 -14.51 -9.09
CA THR A 182 1.68 -13.04 -9.07
C THR A 182 1.49 -12.45 -7.68
N THR A 183 0.70 -13.10 -6.83
CA THR A 183 0.41 -12.61 -5.47
C THR A 183 1.18 -13.34 -4.39
N GLY A 184 1.65 -14.58 -4.61
CA GLY A 184 2.19 -15.40 -3.55
C GLY A 184 1.14 -15.87 -2.53
N LEU A 185 -0.14 -15.89 -2.91
CA LEU A 185 -1.27 -16.33 -2.10
C LEU A 185 -1.90 -17.62 -2.64
N PRO A 186 -2.55 -18.45 -1.80
CA PRO A 186 -3.21 -19.66 -2.26
C PRO A 186 -4.41 -19.31 -3.15
N CYS A 187 -4.46 -19.90 -4.35
CA CYS A 187 -5.60 -19.76 -5.25
C CYS A 187 -6.76 -20.69 -4.84
N ALA A 188 -7.92 -20.52 -5.46
CA ALA A 188 -9.11 -21.34 -5.20
C ALA A 188 -8.80 -22.86 -5.25
N HIS A 189 -7.99 -23.29 -6.21
CA HIS A 189 -7.61 -24.70 -6.37
C HIS A 189 -6.77 -25.25 -5.22
N THR A 190 -5.90 -24.42 -4.63
CA THR A 190 -5.10 -24.79 -3.44
C THR A 190 -5.96 -24.81 -2.18
N ILE A 191 -6.94 -23.91 -2.09
CA ILE A 191 -7.87 -23.81 -0.95
C ILE A 191 -8.85 -24.99 -0.93
N LEU A 192 -9.32 -25.44 -2.09
CA LEU A 192 -10.35 -26.47 -2.23
C LEU A 192 -10.07 -27.77 -1.44
N PRO A 193 -8.91 -28.44 -1.57
CA PRO A 193 -8.63 -29.67 -0.81
C PRO A 193 -8.56 -29.42 0.70
N ILE A 194 -7.99 -28.29 1.13
CA ILE A 194 -7.87 -27.91 2.55
C ILE A 194 -9.26 -27.69 3.14
N TYR A 195 -10.09 -26.93 2.42
CA TYR A 195 -11.46 -26.63 2.80
C TYR A 195 -12.32 -27.90 2.89
N LYS A 196 -12.20 -28.84 1.92
CA LYS A 196 -12.93 -30.11 1.95
C LYS A 196 -12.53 -31.02 3.11
N LYS A 197 -11.27 -30.96 3.56
CA LYS A 197 -10.78 -31.71 4.71
C LYS A 197 -11.15 -31.06 6.06
N GLY A 198 -11.68 -29.84 6.06
CA GLY A 198 -11.91 -29.06 7.28
C GLY A 198 -10.61 -28.61 7.95
N GLU A 199 -9.52 -28.52 7.19
CA GLU A 199 -8.21 -28.09 7.67
C GLU A 199 -8.07 -26.55 7.62
N CYS A 200 -7.13 -26.03 8.39
CA CYS A 200 -6.78 -24.61 8.39
C CYS A 200 -5.63 -24.33 7.42
N LEU A 201 -5.64 -23.13 6.82
CA LEU A 201 -4.50 -22.63 6.07
C LEU A 201 -3.30 -22.43 6.99
N GLN A 202 -2.13 -22.86 6.55
CA GLN A 202 -0.86 -22.66 7.22
C GLN A 202 -0.16 -21.37 6.76
N ILE A 203 0.73 -20.85 7.60
CA ILE A 203 1.53 -19.65 7.27
C ILE A 203 2.42 -19.87 6.03
N SER A 204 2.83 -21.11 5.79
CA SER A 204 3.63 -21.50 4.61
C SER A 204 2.90 -21.28 3.29
N HIS A 205 1.56 -21.27 3.28
CA HIS A 205 0.78 -21.00 2.07
C HIS A 205 0.83 -19.52 1.64
N PHE A 206 1.29 -18.62 2.51
CA PHE A 206 1.36 -17.19 2.25
C PHE A 206 2.80 -16.77 2.03
N HIS A 207 3.10 -16.02 0.98
CA HIS A 207 4.43 -15.44 0.78
C HIS A 207 4.83 -14.53 1.94
N SER A 208 6.15 -14.42 2.22
CA SER A 208 6.73 -13.62 3.30
C SER A 208 6.25 -12.17 3.30
N HIS A 209 6.06 -11.59 2.11
CA HIS A 209 5.48 -10.26 1.88
C HIS A 209 4.18 -9.99 2.66
N TRP A 210 3.33 -11.01 2.85
CA TRP A 210 2.03 -10.86 3.52
C TRP A 210 2.08 -11.12 5.03
N ARG A 211 3.22 -11.60 5.55
CA ARG A 211 3.38 -12.02 6.93
C ARG A 211 3.83 -10.84 7.79
N TYR A 212 3.24 -10.71 8.96
CA TYR A 212 3.76 -9.79 9.98
C TYR A 212 4.99 -10.37 10.65
N GLN A 213 5.96 -9.50 10.96
CA GLN A 213 7.06 -9.85 11.84
C GLN A 213 6.56 -9.97 13.28
N ARG A 214 6.69 -11.17 13.85
CA ARG A 214 6.38 -11.47 15.25
C ARG A 214 7.35 -12.52 15.77
N VAL A 215 7.62 -12.48 17.07
CA VAL A 215 8.40 -13.51 17.76
C VAL A 215 7.48 -14.71 18.05
N GLY A 216 7.92 -15.91 17.70
CA GLY A 216 7.18 -17.17 17.90
C GLY A 216 6.59 -17.75 16.61
N SER A 217 5.88 -18.87 16.74
CA SER A 217 5.12 -19.51 15.65
C SER A 217 3.62 -19.32 15.87
N PRO A 218 2.80 -19.38 14.79
CA PRO A 218 1.36 -19.40 14.96
C PRO A 218 0.93 -20.56 15.85
N GLN A 219 0.35 -20.22 17.00
CA GLN A 219 -0.23 -21.20 17.91
C GLN A 219 -1.56 -21.65 17.29
N LEU A 220 -1.79 -22.96 17.25
CA LEU A 220 -3.09 -23.52 16.92
C LEU A 220 -4.07 -23.09 18.02
N ILE A 221 -4.75 -21.96 17.84
CA ILE A 221 -5.86 -21.59 18.72
C ILE A 221 -7.02 -22.48 18.29
N ILE A 222 -7.12 -23.67 18.89
CA ILE A 222 -8.33 -24.48 18.81
C ILE A 222 -9.42 -23.65 19.47
N GLN A 223 -10.24 -22.95 18.69
CA GLN A 223 -11.37 -22.25 19.25
C GLN A 223 -12.23 -23.31 19.97
N PRO A 224 -12.59 -23.11 21.25
CA PRO A 224 -13.55 -24.00 21.88
C PRO A 224 -14.76 -24.06 20.96
N ARG A 225 -15.23 -25.29 20.63
CA ARG A 225 -16.42 -25.47 19.80
C ARG A 225 -17.46 -24.50 20.33
N ARG A 226 -17.92 -23.57 19.48
CA ARG A 226 -19.07 -22.74 19.80
C ARG A 226 -20.22 -23.70 20.04
N GLN A 227 -20.46 -24.04 21.30
CA GLN A 227 -21.77 -24.52 21.69
C GLN A 227 -22.67 -23.34 21.33
N PHE A 228 -23.53 -23.53 20.33
CA PHE A 228 -24.70 -22.71 20.25
C PHE A 228 -25.43 -22.98 21.56
N ASP A 229 -25.20 -22.12 22.56
CA ASP A 229 -25.95 -22.18 23.80
C ASP A 229 -27.41 -22.22 23.38
N ARG A 230 -28.07 -23.34 23.72
CA ARG A 230 -29.52 -23.42 23.69
C ARG A 230 -30.00 -22.11 24.28
N LEU A 231 -30.73 -21.32 23.50
CA LEU A 231 -31.32 -20.06 23.92
C LEU A 231 -31.95 -20.25 25.32
N VAL A 232 -31.21 -19.89 26.36
CA VAL A 232 -31.78 -19.78 27.69
C VAL A 232 -32.68 -18.56 27.55
N ILE A 233 -33.98 -18.82 27.57
CA ILE A 233 -35.01 -17.79 27.49
C ILE A 233 -34.78 -16.88 28.70
N LEU A 234 -34.06 -15.78 28.48
CA LEU A 234 -33.88 -14.73 29.45
C LEU A 234 -35.23 -14.01 29.63
N PRO A 235 -35.73 -13.82 30.86
CA PRO A 235 -36.95 -13.08 31.10
C PRO A 235 -36.83 -11.62 30.61
N SER A 236 -37.86 -11.15 29.90
CA SER A 236 -37.99 -9.82 29.28
C SER A 236 -38.17 -8.65 30.28
N ALA A 237 -37.66 -8.74 31.51
CA ALA A 237 -37.80 -7.67 32.50
C ALA A 237 -36.54 -6.79 32.56
N PRO A 238 -36.67 -5.44 32.51
CA PRO A 238 -35.52 -4.54 32.64
C PRO A 238 -34.89 -4.66 34.05
N PRO A 239 -33.55 -4.56 34.17
CA PRO A 239 -32.86 -4.73 35.44
C PRO A 239 -32.94 -3.42 36.23
N THR A 240 -33.97 -3.28 37.06
CA THR A 240 -34.07 -2.16 38.03
C THR A 240 -33.70 -2.57 39.46
N SER A 241 -33.02 -3.71 39.62
CA SER A 241 -32.67 -4.23 40.95
C SER A 241 -31.17 -4.13 41.21
N THR A 242 -30.79 -3.41 42.25
CA THR A 242 -29.43 -3.36 42.83
C THR A 242 -29.09 -4.60 43.67
N GLN A 243 -29.88 -5.67 43.57
CA GLN A 243 -29.64 -6.88 44.35
C GLN A 243 -28.59 -7.78 43.69
N ARG A 244 -27.74 -8.37 44.53
CA ARG A 244 -26.76 -9.38 44.14
C ARG A 244 -27.46 -10.54 43.43
N GLU A 245 -26.84 -11.04 42.37
CA GLU A 245 -27.30 -12.26 41.70
C GLU A 245 -27.30 -13.44 42.68
N PRO A 246 -28.45 -14.13 42.86
CA PRO A 246 -28.53 -15.25 43.80
C PRO A 246 -27.64 -16.40 43.38
N SER A 247 -27.05 -17.09 44.36
CA SER A 247 -26.21 -18.25 44.07
C SER A 247 -27.03 -19.43 43.53
N LEU A 248 -26.36 -20.39 42.90
CA LEU A 248 -27.01 -21.58 42.34
C LEU A 248 -27.67 -22.45 43.43
N PHE A 249 -27.14 -22.41 44.66
CA PHE A 249 -27.74 -23.07 45.82
C PHE A 249 -29.08 -22.43 46.22
N GLU A 250 -29.16 -21.10 46.20
CA GLU A 250 -30.39 -20.36 46.52
C GLU A 250 -31.49 -20.57 45.46
N HIS A 251 -31.11 -20.85 44.21
CA HIS A 251 -32.06 -21.24 43.16
C HIS A 251 -32.68 -22.62 43.42
N VAL A 252 -31.87 -23.58 43.87
CA VAL A 252 -32.34 -24.93 44.21
C VAL A 252 -33.24 -24.90 45.45
N GLU A 253 -32.90 -24.14 46.49
CA GLU A 253 -33.76 -23.96 47.66
C GLU A 253 -35.11 -23.30 47.32
N LYS A 254 -35.12 -22.28 46.45
CA LYS A 254 -36.37 -21.65 45.99
C LYS A 254 -37.25 -22.59 45.15
N GLN A 255 -36.65 -23.54 44.43
CA GLN A 255 -37.41 -24.56 43.69
C GLN A 255 -37.93 -25.68 44.60
N ALA A 256 -37.25 -25.98 45.70
CA ALA A 256 -37.67 -26.97 46.70
C ALA A 256 -38.82 -26.47 47.62
N GLN A 257 -39.05 -25.16 47.71
CA GLN A 257 -40.18 -24.61 48.45
C GLN A 257 -41.51 -24.87 47.72
N GLN A 258 -42.38 -25.66 48.34
CA GLN A 258 -43.75 -25.88 47.86
C GLN A 258 -44.50 -24.53 47.80
N ARG A 259 -44.78 -24.06 46.58
CA ARG A 259 -45.53 -22.81 46.38
C ARG A 259 -46.97 -23.01 46.85
N LYS A 260 -47.43 -22.17 47.78
CA LYS A 260 -48.85 -22.09 48.16
C LYS A 260 -49.69 -21.80 46.90
N PRO A 261 -50.90 -22.40 46.77
CA PRO A 261 -51.75 -22.19 45.60
C PRO A 261 -52.08 -20.69 45.42
N PRO A 262 -52.13 -20.18 44.18
CA PRO A 262 -52.37 -18.76 43.94
C PRO A 262 -53.77 -18.39 44.42
N LYS A 263 -53.87 -17.31 45.21
CA LYS A 263 -55.14 -16.77 45.69
C LYS A 263 -55.61 -15.66 44.76
N CYS A 264 -56.84 -15.77 44.28
CA CYS A 264 -57.41 -14.76 43.39
C CYS A 264 -57.70 -13.48 44.16
N SER A 265 -57.09 -12.37 43.76
CA SER A 265 -57.31 -11.07 44.41
C SER A 265 -58.72 -10.49 44.23
N ALA A 266 -59.51 -10.99 43.28
CA ALA A 266 -60.88 -10.52 43.04
C ALA A 266 -61.94 -11.32 43.80
N CYS A 267 -61.85 -12.65 43.83
CA CYS A 267 -62.85 -13.50 44.48
C CYS A 267 -62.35 -14.17 45.77
N GLY A 268 -61.08 -14.03 46.12
CA GLY A 268 -60.49 -14.58 47.33
C GLY A 268 -60.25 -16.10 47.32
N ASN A 269 -60.69 -16.83 46.29
CA ASN A 269 -60.54 -18.29 46.21
C ASN A 269 -59.12 -18.70 45.79
N GLU A 270 -58.65 -19.81 46.36
CA GLU A 270 -57.33 -20.38 46.09
C GLU A 270 -57.36 -21.30 44.85
N GLY A 271 -56.21 -21.42 44.17
CA GLY A 271 -56.03 -22.27 42.99
C GLY A 271 -56.12 -21.55 41.64
N HIS A 272 -56.40 -20.24 41.61
CA HIS A 272 -56.42 -19.46 40.37
C HIS A 272 -56.15 -17.97 40.59
N THR A 273 -55.85 -17.24 39.50
CA THR A 273 -55.59 -15.78 39.53
C THR A 273 -56.76 -15.00 38.93
N ARG A 274 -56.82 -13.68 39.21
CA ARG A 274 -57.90 -12.77 38.76
C ARG A 274 -58.16 -12.80 37.25
N VAL A 275 -57.13 -13.08 36.46
CA VAL A 275 -57.18 -13.15 34.99
C VAL A 275 -57.53 -14.54 34.45
N SER A 276 -57.57 -15.57 35.29
CA SER A 276 -57.92 -16.92 34.85
C SER A 276 -59.40 -17.03 34.47
N LYS A 277 -59.72 -17.91 33.51
CA LYS A 277 -61.10 -18.21 33.09
C LYS A 277 -61.97 -18.80 34.21
N ALA A 278 -61.35 -19.33 35.27
CA ALA A 278 -62.03 -19.93 36.42
C ALA A 278 -62.55 -18.89 37.43
N CYS A 279 -62.16 -17.60 37.30
CA CYS A 279 -62.64 -16.56 38.20
C CYS A 279 -64.03 -16.05 37.77
N PRO A 280 -65.08 -16.18 38.61
CA PRO A 280 -66.42 -15.69 38.28
C PRO A 280 -66.52 -14.16 38.26
N LEU A 281 -65.57 -13.46 38.90
CA LEU A 281 -65.52 -11.99 38.98
C LEU A 281 -64.55 -11.36 37.97
N ARG A 282 -64.07 -12.13 36.99
CA ARG A 282 -63.07 -11.69 36.01
C ARG A 282 -63.48 -10.42 35.24
N TYR A 283 -64.78 -10.23 35.00
CA TYR A 283 -65.33 -9.14 34.18
C TYR A 283 -66.20 -8.15 34.96
N ASN A 284 -66.09 -8.11 36.29
CA ASN A 284 -66.94 -7.24 37.12
C ASN A 284 -66.77 -5.74 36.79
N GLU A 285 -65.61 -5.34 36.27
CA GLU A 285 -65.30 -4.00 35.77
C GLU A 285 -66.18 -3.58 34.56
N LEU A 286 -66.76 -4.53 33.83
CA LEU A 286 -67.62 -4.27 32.66
C LEU A 286 -69.10 -4.05 33.04
N ARG A 287 -69.48 -4.16 34.32
CA ARG A 287 -70.87 -4.03 34.80
C ARG A 287 -71.25 -2.65 35.34
N LEU A 288 -70.35 -1.67 35.35
CA LEU A 288 -70.68 -0.31 35.79
C LEU A 288 -71.33 0.50 34.65
N PRO A 289 -72.52 1.10 34.85
CA PRO A 289 -73.11 2.01 33.86
C PRO A 289 -72.32 3.34 33.77
N PRO A 290 -72.38 4.04 32.63
CA PRO A 290 -71.50 5.17 32.33
C PRO A 290 -71.86 6.36 33.22
N THR A 291 -71.02 6.67 34.21
CA THR A 291 -71.11 7.96 34.90
C THR A 291 -70.41 9.01 34.05
N THR A 292 -71.22 9.94 33.57
CA THR A 292 -70.89 11.20 32.92
C THR A 292 -69.90 12.03 33.75
N ALA A 293 -68.67 12.18 33.26
CA ALA A 293 -67.83 13.37 33.42
C ALA A 293 -66.70 13.31 32.38
N PRO A 294 -66.42 14.37 31.61
CA PRO A 294 -65.37 14.35 30.59
C PRO A 294 -63.99 14.37 31.26
N ALA A 295 -63.29 13.23 31.21
CA ALA A 295 -61.85 13.21 31.44
C ALA A 295 -61.13 13.78 30.21
N PRO A 296 -60.09 14.62 30.38
CA PRO A 296 -59.37 15.22 29.26
C PRO A 296 -58.71 14.13 28.40
N ALA A 297 -58.78 14.31 27.08
CA ALA A 297 -58.21 13.39 26.11
C ALA A 297 -56.73 13.11 26.41
N PRO A 298 -56.28 11.84 26.37
CA PRO A 298 -54.86 11.54 26.40
C PRO A 298 -54.22 12.12 25.14
N THR A 299 -53.38 13.13 25.34
CA THR A 299 -52.52 13.68 24.30
C THR A 299 -51.55 12.56 23.91
N PHE A 300 -51.80 11.92 22.77
CA PHE A 300 -50.79 11.12 22.09
C PHE A 300 -49.66 12.07 21.69
N LYS A 301 -48.58 12.08 22.46
CA LYS A 301 -47.31 12.62 21.98
C LYS A 301 -46.78 11.65 20.93
N PRO A 302 -46.64 12.05 19.65
CA PRO A 302 -45.92 11.22 18.69
C PRO A 302 -44.48 11.03 19.17
N PRO A 303 -43.85 9.87 18.91
CA PRO A 303 -42.43 9.70 19.16
C PRO A 303 -41.64 10.77 18.38
N PRO A 304 -40.51 11.27 18.91
CA PRO A 304 -39.72 12.28 18.20
C PRO A 304 -39.29 11.71 16.85
N ARG A 305 -39.69 12.44 15.79
CA ARG A 305 -39.22 12.22 14.42
C ARG A 305 -37.70 12.38 14.41
N ALA A 306 -37.00 11.40 13.83
CA ALA A 306 -35.58 11.49 13.55
C ALA A 306 -35.26 12.80 12.82
N PRO A 307 -34.22 13.56 13.23
CA PRO A 307 -33.86 14.78 12.53
C PRO A 307 -33.40 14.43 11.10
N SER A 308 -34.05 15.06 10.12
CA SER A 308 -33.59 15.05 8.74
C SER A 308 -32.25 15.75 8.65
N LEU A 309 -31.35 15.16 7.86
CA LEU A 309 -30.10 15.74 7.41
C LEU A 309 -30.31 17.17 6.88
N GLY A 310 -29.87 18.16 7.66
CA GLY A 310 -29.61 19.51 7.17
C GLY A 310 -28.24 19.56 6.46
N PRO A 311 -28.04 20.55 5.56
CA PRO A 311 -26.83 20.68 4.74
C PRO A 311 -25.56 20.98 5.58
N PRO A 312 -24.37 20.70 5.03
CA PRO A 312 -23.11 20.73 5.78
C PRO A 312 -22.74 22.16 6.20
N VAL A 313 -22.43 22.35 7.48
CA VAL A 313 -21.93 23.61 8.05
C VAL A 313 -20.42 23.47 8.30
N PRO A 314 -19.59 24.53 8.10
CA PRO A 314 -18.14 24.45 7.99
C PRO A 314 -17.41 24.16 9.32
N PHE A 315 -16.23 23.58 9.19
CA PHE A 315 -15.27 23.31 10.27
C PHE A 315 -14.93 24.56 11.11
N PRO A 316 -14.77 24.44 12.44
CA PRO A 316 -14.34 25.56 13.28
C PRO A 316 -12.83 25.82 13.11
N THR A 317 -12.52 27.06 12.76
CA THR A 317 -11.20 27.69 12.90
C THR A 317 -10.85 27.80 14.39
N VAL A 318 -9.72 27.21 14.80
CA VAL A 318 -9.16 27.44 16.13
C VAL A 318 -8.36 28.73 16.09
N THR A 319 -8.96 29.81 16.58
CA THR A 319 -8.29 31.07 16.90
C THR A 319 -7.62 30.92 18.27
N ALA A 320 -6.29 30.89 18.32
CA ALA A 320 -5.55 30.92 19.58
C ALA A 320 -5.43 32.37 20.08
N THR A 321 -6.22 32.70 21.10
CA THR A 321 -6.11 33.97 21.84
C THR A 321 -4.96 33.88 22.83
N MET A 322 -3.94 34.72 22.64
CA MET A 322 -2.81 34.88 23.56
C MET A 322 -3.30 35.39 24.92
N THR A 323 -3.10 34.60 25.98
CA THR A 323 -3.21 35.08 27.36
C THR A 323 -1.81 35.05 27.97
N THR A 324 -1.22 36.23 28.13
CA THR A 324 0.09 36.45 28.75
C THR A 324 0.03 36.11 30.24
N THR A 325 0.80 35.10 30.66
CA THR A 325 1.14 34.87 32.07
C THR A 325 2.56 35.37 32.29
N THR A 326 2.68 36.54 32.91
CA THR A 326 3.96 37.14 33.32
C THR A 326 4.55 36.32 34.46
N THR A 327 5.59 35.53 34.17
CA THR A 327 6.45 34.94 35.22
C THR A 327 7.76 35.71 35.23
N THR A 328 7.96 36.50 36.27
CA THR A 328 9.17 37.26 36.55
C THR A 328 10.31 36.28 36.86
N GLN A 329 11.28 36.15 35.96
CA GLN A 329 12.57 35.52 36.27
C GLN A 329 13.67 36.57 36.14
N THR A 330 14.21 36.90 37.31
CA THR A 330 15.31 37.81 37.57
C THR A 330 16.57 37.34 36.83
N ALA A 331 17.02 38.14 35.86
CA ALA A 331 18.29 37.92 35.17
C ALA A 331 19.45 38.38 36.06
N ILE A 332 20.32 37.46 36.45
CA ILE A 332 21.66 37.78 36.97
C ILE A 332 22.58 37.89 35.76
N TYR A 333 23.01 39.12 35.44
CA TYR A 333 24.05 39.39 34.46
C TYR A 333 25.40 38.95 35.02
N ILE A 334 26.01 37.93 34.42
CA ILE A 334 27.46 37.73 34.50
C ILE A 334 28.04 38.22 33.18
N ALA A 335 28.64 39.41 33.23
CA ALA A 335 29.44 39.95 32.15
C ALA A 335 30.69 39.09 31.96
N THR A 336 30.80 38.42 30.82
CA THR A 336 32.10 37.94 30.31
C THR A 336 32.26 38.42 28.88
N THR A 337 33.34 39.16 28.69
CA THR A 337 33.82 39.80 27.45
C THR A 337 34.04 38.78 26.32
N PRO A 338 33.85 39.15 25.05
CA PRO A 338 34.08 38.25 23.93
C PRO A 338 35.57 38.04 23.71
N LEU A 339 36.06 36.82 23.94
CA LEU A 339 37.34 36.38 23.43
C LEU A 339 37.14 35.94 21.97
N THR A 340 37.69 36.72 21.05
CA THR A 340 37.90 36.36 19.65
C THR A 340 38.87 35.17 19.59
N PHE A 341 38.34 33.97 19.43
CA PHE A 341 39.14 32.84 18.99
C PHE A 341 39.30 32.93 17.47
N SER A 342 40.54 33.19 17.03
CA SER A 342 40.93 33.04 15.64
C SER A 342 40.75 31.57 15.23
N SER A 343 39.82 31.30 14.31
CA SER A 343 39.73 30.00 13.65
C SER A 343 41.08 29.68 12.99
N PRO A 344 41.61 28.44 13.12
CA PRO A 344 42.71 27.99 12.30
C PRO A 344 42.31 28.06 10.83
N PRO A 345 43.23 28.35 9.90
CA PRO A 345 42.92 28.35 8.48
C PRO A 345 42.42 26.96 8.08
N LEU A 346 41.26 26.93 7.41
CA LEU A 346 40.74 25.74 6.75
C LEU A 346 41.86 25.14 5.89
N GLN A 347 42.32 23.94 6.25
CA GLN A 347 43.08 23.12 5.32
C GLN A 347 42.29 23.02 4.03
N ALA A 348 42.96 23.25 2.90
CA ALA A 348 42.38 23.09 1.58
C ALA A 348 41.71 21.72 1.52
N ARG A 349 40.37 21.72 1.40
CA ARG A 349 39.59 20.51 1.18
C ARG A 349 40.14 19.88 -0.10
N GLU A 350 40.80 18.73 0.02
CA GLU A 350 41.13 17.93 -1.16
C GLU A 350 39.84 17.82 -2.00
N PRO A 351 39.92 18.04 -3.33
CA PRO A 351 38.74 17.93 -4.17
C PRO A 351 38.17 16.53 -3.97
N SER A 352 36.93 16.46 -3.47
CA SER A 352 36.18 15.22 -3.40
C SER A 352 36.27 14.53 -4.77
N PRO A 353 36.58 13.22 -4.83
CA PRO A 353 36.58 12.48 -6.07
C PRO A 353 35.29 12.77 -6.86
N PRO A 354 35.35 12.88 -8.19
CA PRO A 354 34.14 13.10 -9.00
C PRO A 354 33.09 12.05 -8.64
N GLN A 355 31.85 12.49 -8.46
CA GLN A 355 30.72 11.64 -8.11
C GLN A 355 30.66 10.45 -9.10
N TYR A 356 30.53 9.22 -8.61
CA TYR A 356 30.74 8.01 -9.41
C TYR A 356 29.81 7.91 -10.63
N ASP A 357 28.66 8.57 -10.56
CA ASP A 357 27.58 8.64 -11.54
C ASP A 357 27.76 9.77 -12.57
N THR A 358 28.85 10.55 -12.50
CA THR A 358 29.07 11.59 -13.52
C THR A 358 29.36 10.96 -14.89
N PRO A 359 28.88 11.59 -15.97
CA PRO A 359 29.18 11.15 -17.33
C PRO A 359 30.69 10.96 -17.61
N GLU A 360 31.55 11.83 -17.08
CA GLU A 360 33.01 11.68 -17.29
C GLU A 360 33.56 10.45 -16.57
N ALA A 361 33.12 10.20 -15.33
CA ALA A 361 33.57 9.03 -14.56
C ALA A 361 33.12 7.73 -15.22
N ILE A 362 31.88 7.67 -15.70
CA ILE A 362 31.32 6.53 -16.44
C ILE A 362 32.14 6.26 -17.70
N TYR A 363 32.41 7.28 -18.51
CA TYR A 363 33.16 7.12 -19.75
C TYR A 363 34.62 6.70 -19.50
N ASN A 364 35.28 7.23 -18.48
CA ASN A 364 36.63 6.84 -18.13
C ASN A 364 36.72 5.34 -17.76
N ARG A 365 35.72 4.79 -17.06
CA ARG A 365 35.62 3.36 -16.77
C ARG A 365 35.43 2.52 -18.05
N TYR A 366 34.54 2.97 -18.94
CA TYR A 366 34.36 2.34 -20.26
C TYR A 366 35.67 2.28 -21.04
N LYS A 367 36.40 3.39 -21.08
CA LYS A 367 37.69 3.49 -21.78
C LYS A 367 38.74 2.56 -21.17
N ALA A 368 38.90 2.56 -19.85
CA ALA A 368 39.84 1.69 -19.14
C ALA A 368 39.56 0.21 -19.42
N SER A 369 38.30 -0.19 -19.38
CA SER A 369 37.89 -1.56 -19.70
C SER A 369 38.18 -1.96 -21.15
N ARG A 370 37.90 -1.06 -22.09
CA ARG A 370 38.20 -1.29 -23.51
C ARG A 370 39.70 -1.40 -23.76
N GLU A 371 40.51 -0.60 -23.08
CA GLU A 371 41.97 -0.68 -23.16
C GLU A 371 42.49 -2.01 -22.57
N ALA A 372 41.94 -2.46 -21.44
CA ALA A 372 42.24 -3.77 -20.88
C ALA A 372 41.88 -4.91 -21.85
N TRP A 373 40.71 -4.86 -22.48
CA TRP A 373 40.32 -5.82 -23.53
C TRP A 373 41.23 -5.74 -24.76
N ARG A 374 41.66 -4.55 -25.18
CA ARG A 374 42.60 -4.40 -26.30
C ARG A 374 43.96 -5.01 -25.99
N ALA A 375 44.39 -5.00 -24.73
CA ALA A 375 45.66 -5.58 -24.29
C ALA A 375 45.66 -7.13 -24.33
N THR A 376 44.49 -7.77 -24.23
CA THR A 376 44.39 -9.25 -24.33
C THR A 376 44.37 -9.77 -25.77
N LEU A 377 44.26 -8.89 -26.76
CA LEU A 377 44.12 -9.27 -28.16
C LEU A 377 45.47 -9.44 -28.90
N PRO A 378 45.58 -10.42 -29.82
CA PRO A 378 46.75 -10.55 -30.70
C PRO A 378 47.00 -9.28 -31.55
N PRO A 379 48.25 -9.03 -32.00
CA PRO A 379 48.61 -7.83 -32.76
C PRO A 379 47.78 -7.55 -34.02
N ARG A 380 47.20 -8.59 -34.64
CA ARG A 380 46.40 -8.49 -35.88
C ARG A 380 44.87 -8.43 -35.65
N ALA A 381 44.41 -8.45 -34.40
CA ALA A 381 42.98 -8.40 -34.10
C ALA A 381 42.40 -6.99 -34.32
N LYS A 382 41.11 -6.91 -34.68
CA LYS A 382 40.38 -5.64 -34.78
C LYS A 382 40.20 -5.03 -33.39
N LYS A 383 40.69 -3.80 -33.20
CA LYS A 383 40.67 -3.07 -31.92
C LYS A 383 39.62 -1.94 -31.90
N ASP A 384 38.60 -2.01 -32.75
CA ASP A 384 37.56 -1.00 -32.82
C ASP A 384 36.51 -1.18 -31.70
N ASP A 385 35.79 -0.10 -31.42
CA ASP A 385 34.76 -0.08 -30.37
C ASP A 385 33.65 -1.11 -30.63
N LYS A 386 33.30 -1.32 -31.90
CA LYS A 386 32.30 -2.30 -32.31
C LYS A 386 32.68 -3.73 -31.91
N ALA A 387 33.96 -4.11 -32.06
CA ALA A 387 34.43 -5.43 -31.63
C ALA A 387 34.44 -5.56 -30.09
N TYR A 388 34.78 -4.47 -29.37
CA TYR A 388 34.71 -4.44 -27.92
C TYR A 388 33.28 -4.67 -27.43
N ARG A 389 32.32 -3.88 -27.92
CA ARG A 389 30.89 -4.00 -27.55
C ARG A 389 30.35 -5.40 -27.83
N LYS A 390 30.69 -5.99 -28.98
CA LYS A 390 30.33 -7.37 -29.31
C LYS A 390 30.93 -8.38 -28.32
N SER A 391 32.19 -8.20 -27.91
CA SER A 391 32.85 -9.10 -26.96
C SER A 391 32.25 -9.07 -25.55
N LYS A 392 31.69 -7.91 -25.15
CA LYS A 392 31.06 -7.72 -23.85
C LYS A 392 29.55 -7.93 -23.86
N GLY A 393 28.97 -8.29 -25.01
CA GLY A 393 27.53 -8.46 -25.19
C GLY A 393 26.73 -7.15 -25.07
N LEU A 394 27.36 -6.01 -25.33
CA LEU A 394 26.71 -4.69 -25.28
C LEU A 394 25.98 -4.38 -26.59
N PRO A 395 24.90 -3.58 -26.56
CA PRO A 395 24.18 -3.19 -27.77
C PRO A 395 25.07 -2.49 -28.79
N ALA A 396 25.06 -2.92 -30.05
CA ALA A 396 25.91 -2.30 -31.08
C ALA A 396 25.49 -0.85 -31.42
N LYS A 397 24.21 -0.53 -31.25
CA LYS A 397 23.63 0.80 -31.46
C LYS A 397 22.44 1.00 -30.52
N TYR A 398 22.25 2.24 -30.09
CA TYR A 398 21.04 2.68 -29.41
C TYR A 398 20.11 3.45 -30.36
N SER A 399 18.82 3.44 -30.04
CA SER A 399 17.81 4.17 -30.79
C SER A 399 17.98 5.69 -30.66
N LYS A 400 17.41 6.47 -31.60
CA LYS A 400 17.43 7.95 -31.52
C LYS A 400 16.71 8.46 -30.26
N SER A 401 15.68 7.76 -29.79
CA SER A 401 14.97 8.10 -28.55
C SER A 401 15.85 7.87 -27.32
N SER A 402 16.59 6.76 -27.25
CA SER A 402 17.56 6.49 -26.17
C SER A 402 18.66 7.56 -26.11
N VAL A 403 19.20 7.96 -27.27
CA VAL A 403 20.19 9.05 -27.35
C VAL A 403 19.60 10.38 -26.89
N LYS A 404 18.39 10.73 -27.34
CA LYS A 404 17.70 11.95 -26.90
C LYS A 404 17.43 11.94 -25.39
N TYR A 405 17.10 10.77 -24.85
CA TYR A 405 16.87 10.57 -23.43
C TYR A 405 18.15 10.76 -22.60
N ALA A 406 19.29 10.23 -23.05
CA ALA A 406 20.58 10.45 -22.37
C ALA A 406 21.01 11.93 -22.37
N LEU A 407 20.73 12.65 -23.45
CA LEU A 407 21.05 14.08 -23.61
C LEU A 407 20.03 15.04 -22.94
N ASP A 408 19.11 14.51 -22.13
CA ASP A 408 18.19 15.32 -21.34
C ASP A 408 18.95 16.12 -20.27
N TRP A 409 18.39 17.28 -19.89
CA TRP A 409 18.99 18.18 -18.91
C TRP A 409 19.07 17.55 -17.50
N LYS A 410 18.26 16.53 -17.20
CA LYS A 410 18.32 15.79 -15.93
C LYS A 410 19.37 14.68 -15.90
N ARG A 411 20.02 14.41 -17.04
CA ARG A 411 20.92 13.26 -17.26
C ARG A 411 22.33 13.77 -17.59
N MET A 412 22.82 13.52 -18.81
CA MET A 412 24.16 13.96 -19.23
C MET A 412 24.22 15.44 -19.66
N ASN A 413 23.08 16.15 -19.67
CA ASN A 413 22.91 17.43 -20.35
C ASN A 413 23.09 17.34 -21.88
N ARG A 414 22.67 18.39 -22.57
CA ARG A 414 22.81 18.46 -24.05
C ARG A 414 24.26 18.46 -24.52
N GLN A 415 25.15 19.02 -23.72
CA GLN A 415 26.57 19.20 -24.05
C GLN A 415 27.42 18.96 -22.80
N CYS A 416 28.62 18.43 -23.02
CA CYS A 416 29.65 18.25 -22.01
C CYS A 416 30.27 19.61 -21.67
N ASP A 417 30.29 19.95 -20.39
CA ASP A 417 30.97 21.15 -19.89
C ASP A 417 32.44 20.83 -19.67
N LEU A 418 33.34 21.55 -20.35
CA LEU A 418 34.79 21.33 -20.24
C LEU A 418 35.40 22.03 -19.02
N GLY A 419 34.59 22.66 -18.19
CA GLY A 419 34.99 23.41 -17.01
C GLY A 419 35.19 24.90 -17.29
N ILE A 420 35.49 25.63 -16.22
CA ILE A 420 35.54 27.10 -16.23
C ILE A 420 36.52 27.60 -17.30
N GLY A 421 35.99 28.38 -18.25
CA GLY A 421 36.76 29.04 -19.31
C GLY A 421 37.06 28.20 -20.56
N LYS A 422 36.66 26.92 -20.61
CA LYS A 422 36.94 26.02 -21.76
C LYS A 422 35.75 25.79 -22.69
N GLY A 423 34.58 26.31 -22.33
CA GLY A 423 33.36 26.20 -23.14
C GLY A 423 32.70 24.82 -23.05
N LYS A 424 31.79 24.55 -23.99
CA LYS A 424 31.00 23.32 -24.05
C LYS A 424 31.27 22.59 -25.36
N ARG A 425 31.21 21.26 -25.33
CA ARG A 425 31.30 20.42 -26.54
C ARG A 425 30.14 19.45 -26.62
N ASP A 426 29.85 18.98 -27.83
CA ASP A 426 28.92 17.89 -28.02
C ASP A 426 29.51 16.58 -27.47
N TRP A 427 28.63 15.75 -26.89
CA TRP A 427 28.98 14.41 -26.45
C TRP A 427 29.30 13.53 -27.66
N ALA A 428 30.37 12.74 -27.58
CA ALA A 428 30.66 11.74 -28.59
C ALA A 428 29.67 10.58 -28.48
N GLN A 429 29.37 9.92 -29.61
CA GLN A 429 28.46 8.78 -29.62
C GLN A 429 28.90 7.67 -28.64
N GLU A 430 30.21 7.45 -28.52
CA GLU A 430 30.77 6.48 -27.59
C GLU A 430 30.47 6.84 -26.12
N GLU A 431 30.53 8.12 -25.76
CA GLU A 431 30.25 8.61 -24.40
C GLU A 431 28.77 8.43 -24.05
N ILE A 432 27.89 8.74 -25.00
CA ILE A 432 26.45 8.53 -24.86
C ILE A 432 26.15 7.04 -24.68
N TYR A 433 26.83 6.17 -25.44
CA TYR A 433 26.61 4.72 -25.36
C TYR A 433 27.14 4.15 -24.05
N ALA A 434 28.31 4.59 -23.59
CA ALA A 434 28.85 4.20 -22.29
C ALA A 434 27.90 4.57 -21.14
N TYR A 435 27.27 5.74 -21.20
CA TYR A 435 26.25 6.16 -20.23
C TYR A 435 24.99 5.30 -20.28
N LEU A 436 24.49 4.99 -21.47
CA LEU A 436 23.31 4.14 -21.63
C LEU A 436 23.59 2.69 -21.16
N ASP A 437 24.78 2.15 -21.44
CA ASP A 437 25.20 0.84 -20.93
C ASP A 437 25.22 0.84 -19.39
N PHE A 438 25.68 1.94 -18.79
CA PHE A 438 25.72 2.11 -17.34
C PHE A 438 24.30 2.20 -16.74
N GLU A 439 23.41 3.02 -17.30
CA GLU A 439 22.02 3.10 -16.80
C GLU A 439 21.31 1.74 -16.90
N GLU A 440 21.48 1.00 -17.99
CA GLU A 440 20.87 -0.31 -18.17
C GLU A 440 21.39 -1.33 -17.15
N ALA A 441 22.70 -1.36 -16.91
CA ALA A 441 23.31 -2.21 -15.89
C ALA A 441 22.87 -1.83 -14.47
N GLU A 442 22.68 -0.54 -14.19
CA GLU A 442 22.16 -0.06 -12.90
C GLU A 442 20.70 -0.45 -12.67
N GLU A 443 19.86 -0.39 -13.72
CA GLU A 443 18.49 -0.88 -13.66
C GLU A 443 18.45 -2.40 -13.35
N GLU A 444 19.29 -3.19 -14.01
CA GLU A 444 19.40 -4.64 -13.76
C GLU A 444 19.88 -4.94 -12.33
N HIS A 445 20.90 -4.21 -11.85
CA HIS A 445 21.39 -4.36 -10.49
C HIS A 445 20.33 -3.99 -9.45
N ALA A 446 19.66 -2.86 -9.62
CA ALA A 446 18.57 -2.45 -8.72
C ALA A 446 17.41 -3.44 -8.71
N ALA A 447 17.08 -4.04 -9.86
CA ALA A 447 16.08 -5.08 -9.95
C ALA A 447 16.50 -6.36 -9.20
N LEU A 448 17.77 -6.76 -9.29
CA LEU A 448 18.31 -7.91 -8.57
C LEU A 448 18.38 -7.65 -7.06
N GLU A 449 18.85 -6.49 -6.63
CA GLU A 449 18.86 -6.09 -5.21
C GLU A 449 17.44 -6.09 -4.63
N GLU A 450 16.46 -5.56 -5.37
CA GLU A 450 15.06 -5.60 -4.96
C GLU A 450 14.55 -7.04 -4.88
N GLN A 451 14.92 -7.91 -5.83
CA GLN A 451 14.56 -9.32 -5.78
C GLN A 451 15.14 -10.01 -4.54
N ILE A 452 16.43 -9.83 -4.25
CA ILE A 452 17.10 -10.36 -3.05
C ILE A 452 16.39 -9.83 -1.80
N ARG A 453 16.08 -8.52 -1.75
CA ARG A 453 15.35 -7.92 -0.63
C ARG A 453 13.97 -8.53 -0.43
N LEU A 454 13.25 -8.83 -1.51
CA LEU A 454 11.94 -9.48 -1.44
C LEU A 454 12.04 -10.93 -0.94
N GLU A 455 13.15 -11.63 -1.24
CA GLU A 455 13.45 -12.99 -0.78
C GLU A 455 13.91 -13.03 0.69
N GLU A 456 14.81 -12.13 1.11
CA GLU A 456 15.33 -12.03 2.48
C GLU A 456 14.29 -11.50 3.49
N GLY A 457 13.25 -10.83 3.01
CA GLY A 457 12.20 -10.24 3.84
C GLY A 457 12.56 -8.87 4.41
N PRO A 458 11.65 -8.20 5.16
CA PRO A 458 11.85 -6.81 5.55
C PRO A 458 13.03 -6.64 6.52
N TYR A 459 13.66 -5.46 6.41
CA TYR A 459 14.73 -4.95 7.27
C TYR A 459 14.52 -5.25 8.77
N GLN A 460 15.53 -5.85 9.41
CA GLN A 460 15.47 -6.34 10.80
C GLN A 460 16.08 -5.37 11.84
N GLY A 461 16.38 -4.12 11.47
CA GLY A 461 17.02 -3.16 12.38
C GLY A 461 16.10 -2.74 13.54
N ARG A 462 16.67 -2.66 14.75
CA ARG A 462 15.94 -2.38 16.00
C ARG A 462 15.75 -0.88 16.25
N ASN A 463 16.51 0.00 15.59
CA ASN A 463 16.55 1.44 15.87
C ASN A 463 15.84 2.30 14.81
N GLY A 464 14.95 1.71 14.00
CA GLY A 464 14.09 2.45 13.07
C GLY A 464 14.87 3.29 12.06
N ILE A 465 14.63 4.60 12.02
CA ILE A 465 15.15 5.49 10.97
C ILE A 465 16.67 5.67 11.01
N GLN A 466 17.29 5.63 12.19
CA GLN A 466 18.75 5.73 12.31
C GLN A 466 19.44 4.52 11.68
N ASP A 467 18.83 3.36 11.85
CA ASP A 467 19.23 2.10 11.25
C ASP A 467 19.05 2.15 9.72
N CYS A 468 17.97 2.75 9.22
CA CYS A 468 17.78 3.05 7.79
C CYS A 468 18.81 4.03 7.24
N ILE A 469 19.15 5.10 7.97
CA ILE A 469 20.19 6.08 7.59
C ILE A 469 21.54 5.39 7.55
N ASN A 470 21.89 4.62 8.59
CA ASN A 470 23.14 3.87 8.65
C ASN A 470 23.18 2.78 7.56
N ALA A 471 22.05 2.15 7.25
CA ALA A 471 21.93 1.24 6.12
C ALA A 471 22.14 1.98 4.80
N ALA A 472 21.51 3.14 4.58
CA ALA A 472 21.71 3.95 3.38
C ALA A 472 23.16 4.44 3.23
N VAL A 473 23.82 4.82 4.33
CA VAL A 473 25.25 5.18 4.34
C VAL A 473 26.11 3.96 4.02
N ARG A 474 25.85 2.81 4.66
CA ARG A 474 26.57 1.55 4.37
C ARG A 474 26.32 1.07 2.95
N THR A 475 25.10 1.17 2.43
CA THR A 475 24.77 0.87 1.04
C THR A 475 25.46 1.85 0.13
N GLY A 476 25.49 3.15 0.43
CA GLY A 476 26.23 4.15 -0.34
C GLY A 476 27.74 3.88 -0.36
N GLN A 477 28.33 3.50 0.77
CA GLN A 477 29.74 3.13 0.89
C GLN A 477 30.03 1.79 0.21
N ALA A 478 29.20 0.76 0.41
CA ALA A 478 29.32 -0.53 -0.24
C ALA A 478 29.12 -0.41 -1.75
N ARG A 479 28.24 0.48 -2.19
CA ARG A 479 28.01 0.83 -3.58
C ARG A 479 29.19 1.59 -4.17
N GLN A 480 29.78 2.52 -3.42
CA GLN A 480 31.04 3.16 -3.82
C GLN A 480 32.17 2.14 -3.93
N VAL A 481 32.36 1.25 -2.95
CA VAL A 481 33.36 0.18 -2.96
C VAL A 481 33.10 -0.86 -4.06
N TYR A 482 31.84 -1.21 -4.29
CA TYR A 482 31.42 -2.03 -5.42
C TYR A 482 31.85 -1.33 -6.69
N PHE A 483 31.52 -0.06 -6.92
CA PHE A 483 31.88 0.67 -8.14
C PHE A 483 33.35 0.99 -8.32
N ASP A 484 34.10 1.20 -7.24
CA ASP A 484 35.55 1.36 -7.28
C ASP A 484 36.23 0.05 -7.75
N ASN A 485 35.57 -1.10 -7.55
CA ASN A 485 36.05 -2.43 -7.96
C ASN A 485 35.24 -3.08 -9.09
N TRP A 486 34.10 -2.49 -9.49
CA TRP A 486 33.15 -3.03 -10.45
C TRP A 486 33.38 -2.39 -11.80
N ASN A 487 33.72 -3.24 -12.76
CA ASN A 487 33.73 -2.87 -14.15
C ASN A 487 32.51 -3.55 -14.81
N PRO A 488 31.45 -2.80 -15.19
CA PRO A 488 30.25 -3.36 -15.84
C PRO A 488 30.58 -4.07 -17.16
N TYR A 489 31.80 -3.89 -17.65
CA TYR A 489 32.31 -4.49 -18.85
C TYR A 489 33.29 -5.65 -18.59
N HIS A 490 33.47 -6.10 -17.35
CA HIS A 490 34.06 -7.41 -17.03
C HIS A 490 32.95 -8.44 -16.84
N LYS A 491 32.40 -8.97 -17.94
CA LYS A 491 31.78 -10.31 -17.88
C LYS A 491 32.92 -11.34 -17.91
N ILE A 492 32.97 -12.21 -16.90
CA ILE A 492 33.82 -13.41 -16.87
C ILE A 492 33.30 -14.39 -17.93
#